data_AF-A0A139N220-F1
#
_entry.id   AF-A0A139N220-F1
#
_cell.length_a   1.000
_cell.length_b   1.000
_cell.length_c   1.000
_cell.angle_alpha   90.00
_cell.angle_beta   90.00
_cell.angle_gamma   90.00
#
_symmetry.space_group_name_H-M   'P 1'
#
loop_
_entity.id
_entity.type
_entity.pdbx_description
1 polymer ?
#
loop_
_entity_poly.entity_id
_entity_poly.type
_entity_poly.pdbx_seq_one_letter_code
_entity_poly.pdbx_strand_id
1 'polypeptide(L)' 'MTKFELILILTAILTTTWSGIVTTFAKKAVCKYKRQVAYYQKPDTQIKIAQHVIKHKFYETGQEAFK' A
#
# COMPACT_ATOMS: atom_id res chain seq x y z
N MET A 1 -38.07 20.35 12.21
CA MET A 1 -37.11 19.72 11.29
C MET A 1 -37.79 19.54 9.94
N THR A 2 -37.32 20.22 8.91
CA THR A 2 -37.94 20.15 7.57
C THR A 2 -37.43 18.91 6.81
N LYS A 3 -38.16 18.47 5.78
CA LYS A 3 -37.74 17.35 4.93
C LYS A 3 -36.35 17.58 4.30
N PHE A 4 -36.04 18.83 3.99
CA PHE A 4 -34.76 19.22 3.42
C PHE A 4 -33.59 19.05 4.41
N GLU A 5 -33.77 19.47 5.67
CA GLU A 5 -32.77 19.27 6.73
C GLU A 5 -32.46 17.80 6.97
N LEU A 6 -33.49 16.93 6.93
CA LEU A 6 -33.30 15.48 7.03
C LEU A 6 -32.47 14.92 5.88
N ILE A 7 -32.74 15.34 4.64
CA ILE A 7 -31.98 14.91 3.45
C ILE A 7 -30.52 15.37 3.55
N LEU A 8 -30.29 16.61 3.99
CA LEU A 8 -28.93 17.13 4.18
C LEU A 8 -28.15 16.34 5.22
N ILE A 9 -28.75 16.03 6.36
CA ILE A 9 -28.09 15.25 7.41
C ILE A 9 -27.79 13.83 6.93
N LEU A 10 -28.74 13.17 6.26
CA LEU A 10 -28.52 11.86 5.68
C LEU A 10 -27.37 11.86 4.67
N THR A 11 -27.33 12.87 3.80
CA THR A 11 -26.28 13.02 2.80
C THR A 11 -24.92 13.25 3.47
N ALA A 12 -24.85 14.13 4.48
CA ALA A 12 -23.64 14.40 5.23
C ALA A 12 -23.10 13.15 5.95
N ILE A 13 -23.98 12.33 6.53
CA ILE A 13 -23.60 11.07 7.16
C ILE A 13 -23.03 10.12 6.10
N LEU A 14 -23.74 9.92 4.99
CA LEU A 14 -23.30 9.02 3.91
C LEU A 14 -21.94 9.43 3.34
N THR A 15 -21.72 10.71 3.05
CA THR A 15 -20.44 11.21 2.52
C THR A 15 -19.32 11.04 3.52
N THR A 16 -19.58 11.29 4.80
CA THR A 16 -18.58 11.16 5.87
C THR A 16 -18.20 9.69 6.08
N THR A 17 -19.20 8.79 6.11
CA THR A 17 -18.97 7.35 6.22
C THR A 17 -18.16 6.83 5.03
N TRP A 18 -18.52 7.23 3.80
CA TRP A 18 -17.79 6.82 2.60
C TRP A 18 -16.34 7.31 2.61
N SER A 19 -16.12 8.57 2.97
CA SER A 19 -14.78 9.15 3.11
C SER A 19 -13.93 8.39 4.15
N GLY A 20 -14.52 8.04 5.30
CA GLY A 20 -13.85 7.25 6.32
C GLY A 20 -13.45 5.85 5.83
N ILE A 21 -14.32 5.20 5.08
CA ILE A 21 -14.05 3.88 4.46
C ILE A 21 -12.88 3.99 3.48
N VAL A 22 -12.97 4.91 2.50
CA VAL A 22 -11.94 5.11 1.47
C VAL A 22 -10.58 5.42 2.11
N THR A 23 -10.56 6.33 3.08
CA THR A 23 -9.33 6.72 3.80
C THR A 23 -8.70 5.54 4.52
N THR A 24 -9.51 4.68 5.15
CA THR A 24 -9.02 3.50 5.85
C THR A 24 -8.41 2.48 4.89
N PHE A 25 -9.06 2.23 3.76
CA PHE A 25 -8.51 1.34 2.72
C PHE A 25 -7.23 1.89 2.11
N ALA A 26 -7.19 3.18 1.79
CA ALA A 26 -6.01 3.85 1.27
C ALA A 26 -4.85 3.76 2.27
N LYS A 27 -5.10 4.03 3.56
CA LYS A 27 -4.08 3.91 4.61
C LYS A 27 -3.55 2.48 4.72
N LYS A 28 -4.42 1.46 4.69
CA LYS A 28 -3.99 0.04 4.70
C LYS A 28 -3.12 -0.29 3.49
N ALA A 29 -3.50 0.13 2.30
CA ALA A 29 -2.72 -0.09 1.09
C ALA A 29 -1.34 0.59 1.18
N VAL A 30 -1.30 1.89 1.54
CA VAL A 30 -0.05 2.64 1.71
C VAL A 30 0.85 2.00 2.78
N CYS A 31 0.29 1.58 3.92
CA CYS A 31 1.05 0.89 4.95
C CYS A 31 1.64 -0.43 4.46
N LYS A 32 0.90 -1.21 3.65
CA LYS A 32 1.39 -2.44 3.04
C LYS A 32 2.58 -2.17 2.13
N TYR A 33 2.48 -1.19 1.22
CA TYR A 33 3.58 -0.83 0.34
C TYR A 33 4.78 -0.27 1.08
N LYS A 34 4.56 0.60 2.09
CA LYS A 34 5.65 1.10 2.95
C LYS A 34 6.38 -0.03 3.66
N ARG A 35 5.67 -1.06 4.15
CA ARG A 35 6.31 -2.24 4.77
C ARG A 35 7.15 -3.03 3.78
N GLN A 36 6.66 -3.22 2.56
CA GLN A 36 7.40 -3.92 1.50
C GLN A 36 8.67 -3.14 1.11
N VAL A 37 8.56 -1.82 0.91
CA VAL A 37 9.71 -0.96 0.65
C VAL A 37 10.71 -1.00 1.81
N ALA A 38 10.23 -0.87 3.05
CA ALA A 38 11.09 -0.95 4.23
C ALA A 38 11.80 -2.29 4.35
N TYR A 39 11.16 -3.40 3.98
CA TYR A 39 11.80 -4.72 3.95
C TYR A 39 12.98 -4.76 2.96
N TYR A 40 12.78 -4.24 1.75
CA TYR A 40 13.80 -4.19 0.69
C TYR A 40 14.90 -3.15 0.94
N GLN A 41 14.64 -2.14 1.77
CA GLN A 41 15.65 -1.15 2.18
C GLN A 41 16.55 -1.62 3.32
N LYS A 42 16.26 -2.76 3.97
CA LYS A 42 17.15 -3.29 5.02
C LYS A 42 18.46 -3.79 4.42
N PRO A 43 19.64 -3.39 4.96
CA PRO A 43 20.94 -3.82 4.45
C PRO A 43 21.08 -5.33 4.36
N ASP A 44 20.66 -6.07 5.39
CA ASP A 44 20.74 -7.54 5.40
C ASP A 44 19.91 -8.19 4.28
N THR A 45 18.73 -7.61 3.99
CA THR A 45 17.87 -8.07 2.90
C THR A 45 18.54 -7.81 1.55
N GLN A 46 19.12 -6.63 1.36
CA GLN A 46 19.83 -6.27 0.13
C GLN A 46 21.03 -7.18 -0.12
N ILE A 47 21.80 -7.50 0.92
CA ILE A 47 22.93 -8.44 0.82
C ILE A 47 22.43 -9.82 0.36
N LYS A 48 21.34 -10.33 0.96
CA LYS A 48 20.75 -11.62 0.57
C LYS A 48 20.27 -11.63 -0.88
N ILE A 49 19.63 -10.54 -1.32
CA ILE A 49 19.20 -10.40 -2.72
C ILE A 49 20.40 -10.37 -3.66
N ALA A 50 21.44 -9.59 -3.34
CA ALA A 50 22.66 -9.53 -4.14
C ALA A 50 23.36 -10.90 -4.23
N GLN A 51 23.48 -11.63 -3.11
CA GLN A 51 24.01 -12.99 -3.09
C GLN A 51 23.20 -13.93 -3.99
N HIS A 52 21.87 -13.84 -3.94
CA HIS A 52 20.98 -14.66 -4.77
C HIS A 52 21.17 -14.36 -6.27
N VAL A 53 21.25 -13.08 -6.65
CA VAL A 53 21.49 -12.62 -8.03
C VAL A 53 22.84 -13.11 -8.54
N ILE A 54 23.90 -12.99 -7.74
CA ILE A 54 25.25 -13.45 -8.10
C ILE A 54 25.25 -14.96 -8.30
N LYS A 55 24.67 -15.71 -7.35
CA LYS A 55 24.63 -17.18 -7.36
C LYS A 55 23.94 -17.74 -8.60
N HIS A 56 22.84 -17.12 -9.03
CA HIS A 56 22.05 -17.59 -10.17
C HIS A 56 22.33 -16.83 -11.47
N LYS A 57 23.32 -15.93 -11.47
CA LYS A 57 23.72 -15.13 -12.62
C LYS A 57 22.58 -14.37 -13.28
N PHE A 58 21.64 -13.85 -12.49
CA PHE A 58 20.49 -13.09 -13.03
C PHE A 58 20.92 -11.82 -13.78
N TYR A 59 22.14 -11.34 -13.55
CA TYR A 59 22.75 -10.24 -14.31
C TYR A 59 23.02 -10.58 -15.78
N GLU A 60 23.11 -11.86 -16.17
CA GLU A 60 23.30 -12.28 -17.56
C GLU A 60 21.96 -12.37 -18.31
N THR A 61 20.87 -12.70 -17.61
CA THR A 61 19.55 -12.96 -18.21
C THR A 61 18.53 -11.85 -17.97
N GLY A 62 18.84 -10.88 -17.11
CA GLY A 62 17.94 -9.76 -16.76
C GLY A 62 16.71 -10.19 -15.96
N GLN A 63 16.77 -11.33 -15.26
CA GLN A 63 15.65 -11.84 -14.47
C GLN A 63 15.34 -10.98 -13.24
N GLU A 64 14.07 -10.91 -12.85
CA GLU A 64 13.63 -10.14 -11.68
C GLU A 64 14.25 -10.70 -10.38
N ALA A 65 15.00 -9.85 -9.68
CA ALA A 65 15.60 -10.15 -8.39
C ALA A 65 14.64 -9.91 -7.19
N PHE A 66 13.51 -9.25 -7.44
CA PHE A 66 12.53 -8.83 -6.45
C PHE A 66 11.17 -9.51 -6.75
N LYS A 67 10.40 -9.79 -5.69
CA LYS A 67 9.05 -10.39 -5.80
C LYS A 67 8.00 -9.58 -5.03
#